data_AF-E5G5V1-F1
#
_entry.id   AF-E5G5V1-F1
#
_cell.length_a   1.000
_cell.length_b   1.000
_cell.length_c   1.000
_cell.angle_alpha   90.00
_cell.angle_beta   90.00
_cell.angle_gamma   90.00
#
_symmetry.space_group_name_H-M   'P 1'
#
loop_
_entity.id
_entity.type
_entity.pdbx_description
1 polymer ?
#
loop_
_entity_poly.entity_id
_entity_poly.type
_entity_poly.pdbx_seq_one_letter_code
_entity_poly.pdbx_strand_id
1 'polypeptide(L)'
;GDQPLSIQYAAGSMTGYLGSDIVEVRRISVNNQVCGFSDSEALLHAHMHADGILGLALQSNASDDVVPVFDNMISQHLVSQTLFSVYLSSNSQQGNEVLSGGIDSNYYTGQITWIPLTSATYWQIKMDSVTINGQTVACSDGCEAIIDN
;
A
#
# COMPACT_ATOMS: atom_id res chain seq x y z
N GLY A 1 -17.87 9.94 13.10
CA GLY A 1 -18.75 8.77 13.01
C GLY A 1 -18.38 7.85 14.14
N ASP A 2 -19.26 6.94 14.54
CA ASP A 2 -19.07 6.11 15.73
C ASP A 2 -19.07 4.61 15.37
N GLN A 3 -18.87 4.27 14.09
CA GLN A 3 -18.79 2.87 13.66
C GLN A 3 -17.47 2.28 14.19
N PRO A 4 -17.51 1.21 15.00
CA PRO A 4 -16.29 0.59 15.52
C PRO A 4 -15.43 0.00 14.39
N LEU A 5 -14.12 0.09 14.56
CA LEU A 5 -13.10 -0.48 13.68
C LEU A 5 -12.16 -1.37 14.50
N SER A 6 -11.80 -2.52 13.94
CA SER A 6 -10.75 -3.38 14.47
C SER A 6 -9.89 -3.89 13.34
N ILE A 7 -8.57 -3.66 13.44
CA ILE A 7 -7.59 -4.10 12.44
C ILE A 7 -6.57 -5.00 13.13
N GLN A 8 -6.36 -6.17 12.54
CA GLN A 8 -5.32 -7.11 12.96
C GLN A 8 -4.16 -7.07 11.97
N TYR A 9 -2.98 -6.71 12.46
CA TYR A 9 -1.71 -6.79 11.76
C TYR A 9 -0.93 -8.04 12.18
N ALA A 10 0.11 -8.39 11.41
CA ALA A 10 0.99 -9.51 11.75
C ALA A 10 1.72 -9.32 13.10
N ALA A 11 2.06 -8.08 13.45
CA ALA A 11 2.81 -7.74 14.66
C ALA A 11 1.93 -7.11 15.77
N GLY A 12 0.61 -7.05 15.62
CA GLY A 12 -0.24 -6.39 16.60
C GLY A 12 -1.64 -6.09 16.08
N SER A 13 -2.40 -5.31 16.83
CA SER A 13 -3.74 -4.86 16.44
C SER A 13 -3.94 -3.39 16.79
N MET A 14 -4.98 -2.81 16.19
CA MET A 14 -5.50 -1.51 16.52
C MET A 14 -7.03 -1.61 16.61
N THR A 15 -7.62 -0.94 17.59
CA THR A 15 -9.06 -0.74 17.68
C THR A 15 -9.37 0.74 17.71
N GLY A 16 -10.54 1.11 17.21
CA GLY A 16 -11.00 2.49 17.21
C GLY A 16 -12.34 2.64 16.53
N TYR A 17 -12.52 3.73 15.79
CA TYR A 17 -13.75 4.02 15.07
C TYR A 17 -13.50 4.70 13.72
N LEU A 18 -14.49 4.64 12.84
CA LEU A 18 -14.45 5.28 11.54
C LEU A 18 -14.97 6.72 11.59
N GLY A 19 -14.20 7.64 11.03
CA GLY A 19 -14.61 9.01 10.74
C GLY A 19 -14.35 9.35 9.28
N SER A 20 -14.89 10.47 8.81
CA SER A 20 -14.63 10.97 7.46
C SER A 20 -14.17 12.41 7.53
N ASP A 21 -13.14 12.73 6.74
CA ASP A 21 -12.56 14.07 6.66
C ASP A 21 -11.91 14.28 5.28
N ILE A 22 -11.28 15.43 5.09
CA ILE A 22 -10.39 15.71 3.97
C ILE A 22 -8.99 15.22 4.34
N VAL A 23 -8.42 14.35 3.50
CA VAL A 23 -7.03 13.87 3.65
C VAL A 23 -6.17 14.52 2.59
N GLU A 24 -5.10 15.20 3.00
CA GLU A 24 -4.12 15.79 2.08
C GLU A 24 -2.90 14.88 1.93
N VAL A 25 -2.66 14.37 0.73
CA VAL A 25 -1.46 13.59 0.39
C VAL A 25 -0.64 14.35 -0.64
N ARG A 26 0.55 14.82 -0.27
CA ARG A 26 1.47 15.56 -1.16
C ARG A 26 0.76 16.66 -1.97
N ARG A 27 -0.05 17.49 -1.30
CA ARG A 27 -0.87 18.59 -1.88
C ARG A 27 -2.07 18.17 -2.72
N ILE A 28 -2.42 16.89 -2.71
CA ILE A 28 -3.68 16.39 -3.28
C ILE A 28 -4.68 16.27 -2.13
N SER A 29 -5.74 17.09 -2.15
CA SER A 29 -6.82 17.03 -1.17
C SER A 29 -7.88 16.03 -1.61
N VAL A 30 -7.98 14.90 -0.90
CA VAL A 30 -8.98 13.86 -1.11
C VAL A 30 -10.16 14.13 -0.20
N ASN A 31 -11.31 14.46 -0.79
CA ASN A 31 -12.51 14.80 -0.01
C ASN A 31 -13.25 13.55 0.44
N ASN A 32 -13.97 13.66 1.56
CA ASN A 32 -14.82 12.59 2.11
C ASN A 32 -14.09 11.25 2.27
N GLN A 33 -12.80 11.30 2.61
CA GLN A 33 -12.02 10.09 2.87
C GLN A 33 -12.44 9.52 4.22
N VAL A 34 -12.82 8.25 4.26
CA VAL A 34 -13.07 7.54 5.51
C VAL A 34 -11.74 7.03 6.07
N CYS A 35 -11.49 7.27 7.36
CA CYS A 35 -10.27 6.89 8.07
C CYS A 35 -10.61 6.24 9.41
N GLY A 36 -9.72 5.37 9.89
CA GLY A 36 -9.75 4.83 11.24
C GLY A 36 -9.05 5.77 12.22
N PHE A 37 -9.72 6.09 13.32
CA PHE A 37 -9.17 6.84 14.45
C PHE A 37 -8.95 5.87 15.60
N SER A 38 -7.70 5.73 16.07
CA SER A 38 -7.33 4.72 17.07
C SER A 38 -7.73 5.15 18.49
N ASP A 39 -8.26 4.18 19.25
CA ASP A 39 -8.45 4.27 20.70
C ASP A 39 -7.42 3.40 21.44
N SER A 40 -7.03 2.27 20.83
CA SER A 40 -5.99 1.39 21.37
C SER A 40 -5.12 0.82 20.27
N GLU A 41 -3.83 0.69 20.58
CA GLU A 41 -2.79 0.22 19.66
C GLU A 41 -1.86 -0.78 20.35
N ALA A 42 -1.37 -1.77 19.60
CA ALA A 42 -0.34 -2.67 20.11
C ALA A 42 0.95 -1.92 20.49
N LEU A 43 1.62 -2.38 21.55
CA LEU A 43 2.85 -1.77 22.10
C LEU A 43 3.99 -1.60 21.08
N LEU A 44 4.03 -2.44 20.05
CA LEU A 44 5.01 -2.35 18.98
C LEU A 44 4.87 -1.06 18.16
N HIS A 45 3.66 -0.49 18.04
CA HIS A 45 3.44 0.79 17.37
C HIS A 45 4.08 1.96 18.13
N ALA A 46 4.25 1.86 19.45
CA ALA A 46 4.93 2.89 20.25
C ALA A 46 6.42 3.07 19.90
N HIS A 47 7.00 2.14 19.15
CA HIS A 47 8.40 2.18 18.71
C HIS A 47 8.53 2.60 17.24
N MET A 48 7.42 2.86 16.55
CA MET A 48 7.41 3.36 15.18
C MET A 48 7.63 4.87 15.18
N HIS A 49 8.39 5.35 14.19
CA HIS A 49 8.52 6.79 13.94
C HIS A 49 7.29 7.39 13.27
N ALA A 50 6.43 6.57 12.67
CA ALA A 50 5.22 6.99 12.00
C ALA A 50 4.02 6.94 12.97
N ASP A 51 3.15 7.94 12.87
CA ASP A 51 1.94 8.05 13.69
C ASP A 51 0.78 7.16 13.21
N GLY A 52 0.89 6.57 12.02
CA GLY A 52 -0.18 5.77 11.43
C GLY A 52 0.22 5.11 10.11
N ILE A 53 -0.76 4.47 9.46
CA ILE A 53 -0.58 3.69 8.24
C ILE A 53 -1.57 4.19 7.17
N LEU A 54 -1.06 4.41 5.96
CA LEU A 54 -1.88 4.66 4.77
C LEU A 54 -1.82 3.41 3.88
N GLY A 55 -2.91 2.66 3.81
CA GLY A 55 -3.02 1.47 2.98
C GLY A 55 -3.13 1.80 1.50
N LEU A 56 -2.33 1.11 0.67
CA LEU A 56 -2.34 1.23 -0.80
C LEU A 56 -2.75 -0.08 -1.51
N ALA A 57 -3.22 -1.07 -0.75
CA ALA A 57 -3.82 -2.28 -1.30
C ALA A 57 -5.24 -2.01 -1.81
N LEU A 58 -5.84 -3.02 -2.44
CA LEU A 58 -7.17 -2.92 -3.05
C LEU A 58 -8.28 -2.88 -1.99
N GLN A 59 -9.40 -2.25 -2.32
CA GLN A 59 -10.57 -2.13 -1.42
C GLN A 59 -11.09 -3.47 -0.90
N SER A 60 -11.00 -4.54 -1.71
CA SER A 60 -11.37 -5.90 -1.31
C SER A 60 -10.60 -6.45 -0.11
N ASN A 61 -9.48 -5.82 0.26
CA ASN A 61 -8.69 -6.13 1.45
C ASN A 61 -8.82 -5.07 2.57
N ALA A 62 -9.65 -4.03 2.37
CA ALA A 62 -9.91 -3.04 3.40
C ALA A 62 -10.87 -3.59 4.47
N SER A 63 -10.55 -3.36 5.74
CA SER A 63 -11.49 -3.60 6.84
C SER A 63 -12.76 -2.78 6.62
N ASP A 64 -13.91 -3.40 6.89
CA ASP A 64 -15.23 -2.78 6.75
C ASP A 64 -15.56 -2.24 5.34
N ASP A 65 -14.89 -2.75 4.30
CA ASP A 65 -15.08 -2.38 2.88
C ASP A 65 -14.94 -0.85 2.63
N VAL A 66 -14.07 -0.21 3.41
CA VAL A 66 -13.79 1.22 3.28
C VAL A 66 -13.03 1.50 1.99
N VAL A 67 -13.48 2.50 1.23
CA VAL A 67 -12.81 2.96 0.00
C VAL A 67 -11.41 3.52 0.32
N PRO A 68 -10.33 2.93 -0.21
CA PRO A 68 -8.97 3.41 0.03
C PRO A 68 -8.71 4.82 -0.53
N VAL A 69 -7.66 5.46 -0.03
CA VAL A 69 -7.27 6.83 -0.42
C VAL A 69 -7.02 6.93 -1.92
N PHE A 70 -6.31 5.96 -2.50
CA PHE A 70 -5.97 6.00 -3.91
C PHE A 70 -7.19 5.78 -4.83
N ASP A 71 -8.11 4.90 -4.45
CA ASP A 71 -9.39 4.73 -5.12
C ASP A 71 -10.22 6.02 -5.13
N ASN A 72 -10.25 6.74 -3.99
CA ASN A 72 -10.89 8.05 -3.92
C ASN A 72 -10.18 9.11 -4.77
N MET A 73 -8.84 9.08 -4.87
CA MET A 73 -8.11 9.96 -5.80
C MET A 73 -8.50 9.70 -7.26
N ILE A 74 -8.66 8.44 -7.64
CA ILE A 74 -9.09 8.06 -9.00
C ILE A 74 -10.52 8.52 -9.25
N SER A 75 -11.45 8.22 -8.34
CA SER A 75 -12.88 8.53 -8.49
C SER A 75 -13.16 10.04 -8.54
N GLN A 76 -12.33 10.83 -7.85
CA GLN A 76 -12.40 12.29 -7.83
C GLN A 76 -11.57 12.95 -8.94
N HIS A 77 -10.97 12.16 -9.84
CA HIS A 77 -10.13 12.65 -10.95
C HIS A 77 -8.93 13.52 -10.50
N LEU A 78 -8.33 13.18 -9.36
CA LEU A 78 -7.21 13.91 -8.76
C LEU A 78 -5.84 13.45 -9.28
N VAL A 79 -5.80 12.36 -10.05
CA VAL A 79 -4.58 11.78 -10.63
C VAL A 79 -4.68 11.65 -12.14
N SER A 80 -3.56 11.88 -12.84
CA SER A 80 -3.50 11.81 -14.31
C SER A 80 -3.54 10.38 -14.85
N GLN A 81 -3.08 9.42 -14.07
CA GLN A 81 -3.06 8.00 -14.44
C GLN A 81 -3.59 7.17 -13.28
N THR A 82 -4.24 6.04 -13.58
CA THR A 82 -4.79 5.13 -12.57
C THR A 82 -3.72 4.15 -12.07
N LEU A 83 -2.60 4.70 -11.60
CA LEU A 83 -1.48 3.96 -11.01
C LEU A 83 -0.73 4.84 -10.01
N PHE A 84 0.01 4.19 -9.12
CA PHE A 84 1.04 4.83 -8.31
C PHE A 84 2.37 4.08 -8.50
N SER A 85 3.48 4.75 -8.20
CA SER A 85 4.80 4.13 -8.18
C SER A 85 5.52 4.39 -6.87
N VAL A 86 6.30 3.41 -6.42
CA VAL A 86 7.08 3.47 -5.18
C VAL A 86 8.57 3.34 -5.51
N TYR A 87 9.38 4.26 -5.00
CA TYR A 87 10.83 4.20 -5.02
C TYR A 87 11.36 4.20 -3.59
N LEU A 88 12.13 3.16 -3.24
CA LEU A 88 12.82 3.05 -1.96
C LEU A 88 14.32 3.12 -2.19
N SER A 89 14.96 4.13 -1.61
CA SER A 89 16.40 4.36 -1.71
C SER A 89 17.15 3.48 -0.71
N SER A 90 18.24 2.86 -1.15
CA SER A 90 19.22 2.22 -0.26
C SER A 90 20.19 3.22 0.38
N ASN A 91 20.25 4.44 -0.15
CA ASN A 91 21.06 5.53 0.39
C ASN A 91 20.19 6.39 1.30
N SER A 92 20.51 6.43 2.59
CA SER A 92 19.78 7.21 3.59
C SER A 92 19.79 8.73 3.34
N GLN A 93 20.70 9.24 2.51
CA GLN A 93 20.73 10.65 2.11
C GLN A 93 19.78 10.97 0.96
N GLN A 94 19.39 9.97 0.17
CA GLN A 94 18.42 10.10 -0.91
C GLN A 94 17.05 9.66 -0.40
N GLY A 95 16.04 10.50 -0.60
CA GLY A 95 14.68 10.22 -0.11
C GLY A 95 14.02 9.06 -0.84
N ASN A 96 13.05 8.45 -0.16
CA ASN A 96 12.07 7.56 -0.77
C ASN A 96 10.97 8.41 -1.44
N GLU A 97 10.31 7.88 -2.46
CA GLU A 97 9.17 8.54 -3.10
C GLU A 97 8.00 7.59 -3.31
N VAL A 98 6.79 8.08 -3.03
CA VAL A 98 5.55 7.52 -3.54
C VAL A 98 4.92 8.57 -4.46
N LEU A 99 4.70 8.21 -5.72
CA LEU A 99 4.12 9.09 -6.73
C LEU A 99 2.73 8.58 -7.11
N SER A 100 1.70 9.34 -6.78
CA SER A 100 0.32 9.09 -7.22
C SER A 100 0.12 9.66 -8.63
N GLY A 101 -0.36 8.82 -9.56
CA GLY A 101 -0.77 9.25 -10.89
C GLY A 101 0.31 9.31 -11.96
N GLY A 102 1.49 8.74 -11.71
CA GLY A 102 2.59 8.76 -12.66
C GLY A 102 3.75 7.83 -12.29
N ILE A 103 4.78 7.87 -13.12
CA ILE A 103 6.03 7.13 -12.96
C ILE A 103 7.16 8.12 -13.29
N ASP A 104 8.14 8.26 -12.40
CA ASP A 104 9.32 9.09 -12.67
C ASP A 104 10.47 8.24 -13.22
N SER A 105 10.84 8.52 -14.48
CA SER A 105 11.91 7.83 -15.21
C SER A 105 13.30 8.04 -14.63
N ASN A 106 13.48 9.00 -13.72
CA ASN A 106 14.75 9.22 -13.03
C ASN A 106 15.09 8.12 -12.01
N TYR A 107 14.08 7.34 -11.57
CA TYR A 107 14.24 6.32 -10.53
C TYR A 107 14.44 4.89 -11.04
N TYR A 108 14.45 4.66 -12.36
CA TYR A 108 14.71 3.35 -12.93
C TYR A 108 15.50 3.44 -14.24
N THR A 109 16.03 2.29 -14.68
CA THR A 109 16.71 2.17 -15.99
C THR A 109 16.03 1.07 -16.80
N GLY A 110 16.14 1.15 -18.12
CA GLY A 110 15.53 0.17 -19.02
C GLY A 110 14.01 0.34 -19.18
N GLN A 111 13.30 -0.77 -19.30
CA GLN A 111 11.86 -0.82 -19.55
C GLN A 111 11.14 -1.42 -18.34
N ILE A 112 9.90 -1.00 -18.10
CA ILE A 112 9.04 -1.58 -17.07
C ILE A 112 8.46 -2.89 -17.57
N THR A 113 8.62 -3.95 -16.79
CA THR A 113 7.95 -5.24 -17.01
C THR A 113 6.64 -5.26 -16.24
N TRP A 114 5.53 -5.42 -16.94
CA TRP A 114 4.19 -5.53 -16.33
C TRP A 114 3.85 -6.99 -16.07
N ILE A 115 3.46 -7.29 -14.83
CA ILE A 115 3.05 -8.64 -14.40
C ILE A 115 1.58 -8.56 -13.98
N PRO A 116 0.69 -9.40 -14.55
CA PRO A 116 -0.71 -9.38 -14.17
C PRO A 116 -0.92 -9.89 -12.74
N LEU A 117 -1.93 -9.34 -12.07
CA LEU A 117 -2.33 -9.84 -10.75
C LEU A 117 -2.98 -11.21 -10.87
N THR A 118 -2.67 -12.10 -9.91
CA THR A 118 -3.32 -13.42 -9.80
C THR A 118 -4.59 -13.38 -8.96
N SER A 119 -4.71 -12.38 -8.07
CA SER A 119 -5.91 -12.09 -7.27
C SER A 119 -6.03 -10.58 -7.04
N ALA A 120 -7.25 -10.03 -7.12
CA ALA A 120 -7.54 -8.64 -6.83
C ALA A 120 -7.87 -8.45 -5.34
N THR A 121 -6.94 -8.82 -4.45
CA THR A 121 -7.01 -8.63 -2.99
C THR A 121 -5.79 -7.89 -2.48
N TYR A 122 -4.62 -8.48 -2.71
CA TYR A 122 -3.32 -7.84 -2.54
C TYR A 122 -2.74 -7.47 -3.91
N TRP A 123 -1.60 -6.78 -3.92
CA TRP A 123 -0.72 -6.72 -5.09
C TRP A 123 -0.02 -8.07 -5.30
N GLN A 124 -0.82 -9.10 -5.57
CA GLN A 124 -0.40 -10.49 -5.67
C GLN A 124 -0.05 -10.87 -7.11
N ILE A 125 1.12 -11.44 -7.30
CA ILE A 125 1.66 -11.86 -8.59
C ILE A 125 2.08 -13.32 -8.58
N LYS A 126 2.19 -13.90 -9.79
CA LYS A 126 2.82 -15.20 -9.97
C LYS A 126 4.33 -15.08 -9.93
N MET A 127 4.98 -15.93 -9.13
CA MET A 127 6.43 -16.11 -9.13
C MET A 127 6.76 -17.50 -9.68
N ASP A 128 7.61 -17.57 -10.69
CA ASP A 128 7.92 -18.83 -11.38
C ASP A 128 8.87 -19.73 -10.59
N SER A 129 9.96 -19.16 -10.07
CA SER A 129 10.91 -19.88 -9.20
C SER A 129 11.87 -18.91 -8.51
N VAL A 130 12.52 -19.38 -7.44
CA VAL A 130 13.63 -18.68 -6.78
C VAL A 130 14.90 -19.49 -7.00
N THR A 131 15.93 -18.87 -7.58
CA THR A 131 17.20 -19.54 -7.90
C THR A 131 18.39 -18.88 -7.21
N ILE A 132 19.32 -19.69 -6.70
CA ILE A 132 20.64 -19.24 -6.23
C ILE A 132 21.70 -19.95 -7.06
N ASN A 133 22.60 -19.19 -7.70
CA ASN A 133 23.65 -19.73 -8.59
C ASN A 133 23.11 -20.70 -9.67
N GLY A 134 21.93 -20.43 -10.22
CA GLY A 134 21.27 -21.25 -11.25
C GLY A 134 20.57 -22.51 -10.72
N GLN A 135 20.59 -22.77 -9.41
CA GLN A 135 19.85 -23.86 -8.79
C GLN A 135 18.55 -23.34 -8.17
N THR A 136 17.43 -23.98 -8.49
CA THR A 136 16.15 -23.68 -7.86
C THR A 136 16.18 -24.06 -6.39
N VAL A 137 15.93 -23.08 -5.51
CA VAL A 137 15.94 -23.26 -4.05
C VAL A 137 14.54 -23.15 -3.43
N ALA A 138 13.59 -22.51 -4.11
CA ALA A 138 12.20 -22.42 -3.71
C ALA A 138 11.29 -22.19 -4.92
N CYS A 139 9.98 -22.39 -4.72
CA CYS A 139 8.95 -22.22 -5.74
C CYS A 139 9.25 -22.99 -7.03
N SER A 140 9.64 -24.27 -6.96
CA SER A 140 10.01 -25.08 -8.13
C SER A 140 8.90 -25.21 -9.18
N ASP A 141 7.65 -25.17 -8.72
CA ASP A 141 6.45 -25.28 -9.55
C ASP A 141 5.66 -23.96 -9.55
N GLY A 142 6.36 -22.86 -9.28
CA GLY A 142 5.80 -21.55 -9.03
C GLY A 142 5.12 -21.41 -7.67
N CYS A 143 4.90 -20.15 -7.27
CA CYS A 143 4.22 -19.77 -6.05
C CYS A 143 3.53 -18.42 -6.23
N GLU A 144 2.69 -18.03 -5.27
CA GLU A 144 2.12 -16.68 -5.21
C GLU A 144 3.02 -15.80 -4.35
N ALA A 145 3.22 -14.56 -4.77
CA ALA A 145 3.98 -13.56 -4.04
C ALA A 145 3.16 -12.27 -3.92
N ILE A 146 3.34 -11.54 -2.83
CA ILE A 146 2.71 -10.23 -2.61
C ILE A 146 3.78 -9.17 -2.65
N ILE A 147 3.54 -8.10 -3.41
CA ILE A 147 4.32 -6.87 -3.32
C ILE A 147 3.70 -6.03 -2.20
N ASP A 148 4.34 -6.02 -1.04
CA ASP A 148 3.91 -5.24 0.13
C ASP A 148 4.78 -3.99 0.22
N ASN A 149 4.14 -2.82 0.10
CA ASN A 149 4.80 -1.53 -0.14
C ASN A 149 4.66 -0.55 1.02
#